data_AF-A0A0D5ZCJ2-F1
#
_entry.id   AF-A0A0D5ZCJ2-F1
#
_cell.length_a   1.000
_cell.length_b   1.000
_cell.length_c   1.000
_cell.angle_alpha   90.00
_cell.angle_beta   90.00
_cell.angle_gamma   90.00
#
_symmetry.space_group_name_H-M   'P 1'
#
loop_
_entity.id
_entity.type
_entity.pdbx_description
1 polymer ?
#
loop_
_entity_poly.entity_id
_entity_poly.type
_entity_poly.pdbx_seq_one_letter_code
_entity_poly.pdbx_strand_id
1 'polypeptide(L)'
;MSFLSCLLEGDNTKLLNVLIAANQYSIDVDDILKRFETLIGTFSQQPSSDDMYTRQVIPDYIAWFGYELGFYYLHRGKYIDGFKYLMNAMVKSHIINNETYFINCMGLFVRFQAHAVPETKAEYFNLIERVWENNVQKNGASNHCG
;
A
#
# COMPACT_ATOMS: atom_id res chain seq x y z
N MET A 1 -2.37 -11.74 23.71
CA MET A 1 -3.49 -11.93 22.76
C MET A 1 -4.75 -11.32 23.36
N SER A 2 -5.04 -10.03 23.09
CA SER A 2 -6.28 -9.42 23.61
C SER A 2 -7.39 -9.55 22.56
N PHE A 3 -8.62 -9.78 23.03
CA PHE A 3 -9.85 -9.91 22.24
C PHE A 3 -10.06 -8.76 21.22
N LEU A 4 -9.45 -7.59 21.45
CA LEU A 4 -9.48 -6.46 20.51
C LEU A 4 -8.75 -6.74 19.18
N SER A 5 -7.65 -7.50 19.19
CA SER A 5 -6.88 -7.79 17.97
C SER A 5 -7.68 -8.65 16.97
N CYS A 6 -8.41 -9.65 17.47
CA CYS A 6 -9.22 -10.55 16.66
C CYS A 6 -10.48 -9.86 16.08
N LEU A 7 -11.08 -8.90 16.81
CA LEU A 7 -12.22 -8.11 16.30
C LEU A 7 -11.80 -7.16 15.16
N LEU A 8 -10.64 -6.52 15.27
CA LEU A 8 -10.10 -5.63 14.23
C LEU A 8 -9.75 -6.41 12.94
N GLU A 9 -9.24 -7.65 13.05
CA GLU A 9 -8.97 -8.51 11.89
C GLU A 9 -10.25 -8.87 11.10
N GLY A 10 -11.36 -9.11 11.81
CA GLY A 10 -12.65 -9.44 11.19
C GLY A 10 -13.28 -8.30 10.38
N ASP A 11 -13.09 -7.05 10.79
CA ASP A 11 -13.67 -5.89 10.09
C ASP A 11 -12.76 -5.36 8.97
N ASN A 12 -11.45 -5.46 9.17
CA ASN A 12 -10.44 -5.14 8.15
C ASN A 12 -10.64 -6.00 6.88
N THR A 13 -10.75 -7.31 7.05
CA THR A 13 -10.96 -8.24 5.92
C THR A 13 -12.28 -7.99 5.19
N LYS A 14 -13.35 -7.59 5.88
CA LYS A 14 -14.63 -7.23 5.25
C LYS A 14 -14.52 -5.97 4.38
N LEU A 15 -13.89 -4.92 4.90
CA LEU A 15 -13.72 -3.66 4.15
C LEU A 15 -12.84 -3.87 2.91
N LEU A 16 -11.78 -4.67 3.03
CA LEU A 16 -10.97 -5.09 1.89
C LEU A 16 -11.80 -5.81 0.83
N ASN A 17 -12.63 -6.79 1.22
CA ASN A 17 -13.49 -7.51 0.28
C ASN A 17 -14.49 -6.58 -0.42
N VAL A 18 -15.02 -5.57 0.29
CA VAL A 18 -15.87 -4.53 -0.31
C VAL A 18 -15.10 -3.75 -1.38
N LEU A 19 -13.86 -3.34 -1.09
CA LEU A 19 -13.03 -2.64 -2.07
C LEU A 19 -12.69 -3.50 -3.29
N ILE A 20 -12.33 -4.78 -3.08
CA ILE A 20 -12.05 -5.72 -4.18
C ILE A 20 -13.28 -5.84 -5.09
N ALA A 21 -14.47 -6.05 -4.50
CA ALA A 21 -15.72 -6.11 -5.26
C ALA A 21 -16.03 -4.78 -5.95
N ALA A 22 -15.79 -3.64 -5.28
CA ALA A 22 -15.99 -2.32 -5.85
C ALA A 22 -15.09 -2.07 -7.07
N ASN A 23 -13.82 -2.46 -6.99
CA ASN A 23 -12.86 -2.34 -8.08
C ASN A 23 -13.19 -3.29 -9.24
N GLN A 24 -13.57 -4.54 -8.93
CA GLN A 24 -13.92 -5.53 -9.95
C GLN A 24 -15.19 -5.17 -10.72
N TYR A 25 -16.21 -4.66 -10.02
CA TYR A 25 -17.53 -4.41 -10.60
C TYR A 25 -17.84 -2.92 -10.80
N SER A 26 -16.86 -2.03 -10.60
CA SER A 26 -17.00 -0.57 -10.69
C SER A 26 -18.12 0.00 -9.80
N ILE A 27 -18.34 -0.59 -8.63
CA ILE A 27 -19.39 -0.19 -7.67
C ILE A 27 -18.92 1.03 -6.88
N ASP A 28 -19.82 1.98 -6.62
CA ASP A 28 -19.56 3.12 -5.73
C ASP A 28 -19.72 2.72 -4.28
N VAL A 29 -18.65 2.87 -3.52
CA VAL A 29 -18.60 2.56 -2.09
C VAL A 29 -18.14 3.76 -1.27
N ASP A 30 -18.21 4.98 -1.80
CA ASP A 30 -17.76 6.20 -1.12
C ASP A 30 -18.41 6.38 0.26
N ASP A 31 -19.72 6.13 0.36
CA ASP A 31 -20.46 6.21 1.63
C ASP A 31 -19.99 5.16 2.64
N ILE A 32 -19.56 3.98 2.17
CA ILE A 32 -18.97 2.95 3.02
C ILE A 32 -17.60 3.44 3.48
N LEU A 33 -16.72 3.87 2.57
CA LEU A 33 -15.38 4.37 2.92
C LEU A 33 -15.45 5.53 3.92
N LYS A 34 -16.41 6.43 3.77
CA LYS A 34 -16.65 7.53 4.72
C LYS A 34 -17.00 7.02 6.13
N ARG A 35 -17.84 5.98 6.25
CA ARG A 35 -18.17 5.38 7.56
C ARG A 35 -16.96 4.73 8.23
N PHE A 36 -15.97 4.30 7.45
CA PHE A 36 -14.74 3.69 7.93
C PHE A 36 -13.53 4.65 7.92
N GLU A 37 -13.72 5.96 7.74
CA GLU A 37 -12.62 6.92 7.57
C GLU A 37 -11.62 6.90 8.75
N THR A 38 -12.12 6.77 9.98
CA THR A 38 -11.28 6.67 11.19
C THR A 38 -10.40 5.43 11.16
N LEU A 39 -10.98 4.28 10.79
CA LEU A 39 -10.24 3.03 10.64
C LEU A 39 -9.20 3.16 9.51
N ILE A 40 -9.59 3.72 8.37
CA ILE A 40 -8.68 3.94 7.23
C ILE A 40 -7.50 4.85 7.64
N GLY A 41 -7.76 5.87 8.46
CA GLY A 41 -6.74 6.76 9.01
C GLY A 41 -5.66 6.02 9.81
N THR A 42 -6.01 4.94 10.50
CA THR A 42 -5.03 4.13 11.27
C THR A 42 -3.99 3.45 10.40
N PHE A 43 -4.32 3.07 9.15
CA PHE A 43 -3.36 2.42 8.24
C PHE A 43 -2.27 3.35 7.73
N SER A 44 -2.50 4.66 7.82
CA SER A 44 -1.51 5.68 7.49
C SER A 44 -0.46 5.85 8.59
N GLN A 45 -0.70 5.31 9.79
CA GLN A 45 0.27 5.37 10.89
C GLN A 45 1.34 4.29 10.69
N GLN A 46 2.59 4.70 10.79
CA GLN A 46 3.74 3.81 10.77
C GLN A 46 3.75 3.01 12.08
N PRO A 47 3.93 1.67 12.08
CA PRO A 47 3.94 0.91 13.32
C PRO A 47 5.10 1.41 14.20
N SER A 48 4.76 1.88 15.40
CA SER A 48 5.74 2.15 16.45
C SER A 48 6.26 0.81 17.00
N SER A 49 7.48 0.46 16.61
CA SER A 49 8.43 -0.46 17.28
C SER A 49 7.94 -1.80 17.87
N ASP A 50 8.57 -2.86 17.36
CA ASP A 50 9.13 -4.02 18.07
C ASP A 50 8.28 -5.23 18.49
N ASP A 51 7.01 -5.37 18.10
CA ASP A 51 6.29 -6.64 18.34
C ASP A 51 6.46 -7.63 17.16
N MET A 52 7.14 -8.74 17.41
CA MET A 52 7.51 -9.76 16.40
C MET A 52 6.29 -10.42 15.72
N TYR A 53 5.11 -10.38 16.36
CA TYR A 53 3.86 -10.92 15.79
C TYR A 53 3.29 -10.03 14.66
N THR A 54 3.64 -8.74 14.65
CA THR A 54 3.21 -7.74 13.64
C THR A 54 3.99 -7.84 12.32
N ARG A 55 5.00 -8.72 12.21
CA ARG A 55 5.96 -8.73 11.09
C ARG A 55 5.55 -9.52 9.85
N GLN A 56 4.51 -10.36 9.86
CA GLN A 56 4.22 -11.23 8.70
C GLN A 56 2.77 -11.21 8.17
N VAL A 57 1.71 -11.17 8.99
CA VAL A 57 0.32 -11.21 8.47
C VAL A 57 -0.31 -9.82 8.34
N ILE A 58 -0.07 -8.94 9.32
CA ILE A 58 -0.53 -7.55 9.33
C ILE A 58 0.08 -6.71 8.17
N PRO A 59 1.35 -6.90 7.76
CA PRO A 59 1.93 -6.06 6.73
C PRO A 59 1.38 -6.33 5.31
N ASP A 60 1.13 -7.59 4.96
CA ASP A 60 0.57 -7.98 3.65
C ASP A 60 -0.84 -7.43 3.45
N TYR A 61 -1.69 -7.53 4.48
CA TYR A 61 -3.04 -6.94 4.44
C TYR A 61 -2.99 -5.44 4.21
N ILE A 62 -2.11 -4.69 4.90
CA ILE A 62 -2.09 -3.22 4.77
C ILE A 62 -1.56 -2.80 3.39
N ALA A 63 -0.57 -3.50 2.84
CA ALA A 63 -0.08 -3.24 1.48
C ALA A 63 -1.19 -3.49 0.45
N TRP A 64 -1.90 -4.63 0.56
CA TRP A 64 -3.00 -4.96 -0.34
C TRP A 64 -4.18 -3.97 -0.21
N PHE A 65 -4.60 -3.67 1.01
CA PHE A 65 -5.65 -2.71 1.28
C PHE A 65 -5.34 -1.31 0.74
N GLY A 66 -4.10 -0.84 0.92
CA GLY A 66 -3.65 0.41 0.33
C GLY A 66 -3.66 0.39 -1.20
N TYR A 67 -3.29 -0.73 -1.82
CA TYR A 67 -3.36 -0.90 -3.27
C TYR A 67 -4.81 -0.83 -3.78
N GLU A 68 -5.74 -1.56 -3.15
CA GLU A 68 -7.16 -1.54 -3.55
C GLU A 68 -7.79 -0.15 -3.35
N LEU A 69 -7.45 0.57 -2.28
CA LEU A 69 -7.86 1.97 -2.07
C LEU A 69 -7.30 2.90 -3.14
N GLY A 70 -6.00 2.78 -3.43
CA GLY A 70 -5.34 3.57 -4.46
C GLY A 70 -5.98 3.33 -5.82
N PHE A 71 -6.20 2.07 -6.19
CA PHE A 71 -6.89 1.67 -7.40
C PHE A 71 -8.29 2.30 -7.49
N TYR A 72 -9.09 2.15 -6.44
CA TYR A 72 -10.45 2.68 -6.38
C TYR A 72 -10.49 4.19 -6.64
N TYR A 73 -9.69 4.95 -5.88
CA TYR A 73 -9.70 6.41 -5.97
C TYR A 73 -9.15 6.94 -7.29
N LEU A 74 -8.09 6.32 -7.84
CA LEU A 74 -7.52 6.72 -9.13
C LEU A 74 -8.53 6.53 -10.27
N HIS A 75 -9.25 5.41 -10.31
CA HIS A 75 -10.27 5.16 -11.33
C HIS A 75 -11.48 6.10 -11.22
N ARG A 76 -11.70 6.70 -10.05
CA ARG A 76 -12.76 7.70 -9.82
C ARG A 76 -12.29 9.14 -9.94
N GLY A 77 -11.06 9.37 -10.39
CA GLY A 77 -10.52 10.73 -10.57
C GLY A 77 -10.15 11.44 -9.27
N LYS A 78 -10.15 10.74 -8.14
CA LYS A 78 -9.73 11.26 -6.83
C LYS A 78 -8.22 11.10 -6.68
N TYR A 79 -7.47 11.81 -7.53
CA TYR A 79 -6.05 11.55 -7.75
C TYR A 79 -5.18 11.77 -6.51
N ILE A 80 -5.42 12.83 -5.74
CA ILE A 80 -4.62 13.14 -4.54
C ILE A 80 -4.69 11.98 -3.53
N ASP A 81 -5.89 11.53 -3.19
CA ASP A 81 -6.10 10.41 -2.29
C ASP A 81 -5.59 9.09 -2.90
N GLY A 82 -5.89 8.87 -4.18
CA GLY A 82 -5.46 7.67 -4.90
C GLY A 82 -3.93 7.49 -4.88
N PHE A 83 -3.18 8.54 -5.18
CA PHE A 83 -1.72 8.50 -5.10
C PHE A 83 -1.20 8.37 -3.68
N LYS A 84 -1.83 9.04 -2.70
CA LYS A 84 -1.45 8.91 -1.28
C LYS A 84 -1.51 7.45 -0.81
N TYR A 85 -2.62 6.76 -1.07
CA TYR A 85 -2.77 5.35 -0.68
C TYR A 85 -1.85 4.43 -1.48
N LEU A 86 -1.70 4.67 -2.79
CA LEU A 86 -0.83 3.89 -3.65
C LEU A 86 0.64 3.97 -3.23
N MET A 87 1.15 5.17 -2.94
CA MET A 87 2.52 5.37 -2.49
C MET A 87 2.78 4.70 -1.14
N ASN A 88 1.81 4.77 -0.22
CA ASN A 88 1.90 4.08 1.06
C ASN A 88 1.94 2.55 0.88
N ALA A 89 1.09 2.00 0.02
CA ALA A 89 1.09 0.57 -0.33
C ALA A 89 2.42 0.13 -0.93
N MET A 90 3.00 0.94 -1.82
CA MET A 90 4.30 0.68 -2.43
C MET A 90 5.42 0.62 -1.39
N VAL A 91 5.52 1.60 -0.49
CA VAL A 91 6.50 1.60 0.59
C VAL A 91 6.34 0.37 1.49
N LYS A 92 5.11 0.04 1.88
CA LYS A 92 4.83 -1.13 2.74
C LYS A 92 5.19 -2.44 2.04
N SER A 93 4.81 -2.61 0.77
CA SER A 93 5.13 -3.79 -0.03
C SER A 93 6.65 -3.99 -0.18
N HIS A 94 7.41 -2.90 -0.32
CA HIS A 94 8.88 -2.98 -0.33
C HIS A 94 9.45 -3.42 1.03
N ILE A 95 8.99 -2.82 2.14
CA ILE A 95 9.45 -3.16 3.50
C ILE A 95 9.26 -4.65 3.81
N ILE A 96 8.19 -5.25 3.30
CA ILE A 96 7.81 -6.63 3.59
C ILE A 96 8.31 -7.61 2.52
N ASN A 97 9.08 -7.13 1.54
CA ASN A 97 9.60 -7.88 0.39
C ASN A 97 8.50 -8.54 -0.46
N ASN A 98 7.33 -7.92 -0.58
CA ASN A 98 6.26 -8.39 -1.46
C ASN A 98 6.42 -7.78 -2.85
N GLU A 99 7.27 -8.39 -3.67
CA GLU A 99 7.64 -7.90 -5.00
C GLU A 99 6.43 -7.76 -5.93
N THR A 100 5.49 -8.70 -5.88
CA THR A 100 4.28 -8.67 -6.70
C THR A 100 3.45 -7.41 -6.44
N TYR A 101 3.16 -7.08 -5.18
CA TYR A 101 2.42 -5.85 -4.87
C TYR A 101 3.22 -4.59 -5.18
N PHE A 102 4.54 -4.62 -4.95
CA PHE A 102 5.40 -3.50 -5.31
C PHE A 102 5.32 -3.20 -6.82
N ILE A 103 5.42 -4.23 -7.66
CA ILE A 103 5.30 -4.13 -9.12
C ILE A 103 3.89 -3.66 -9.52
N ASN A 104 2.84 -4.20 -8.91
CA ASN A 104 1.46 -3.76 -9.18
C ASN A 104 1.27 -2.28 -8.85
N CYS A 105 1.83 -1.80 -7.74
CA CYS A 105 1.79 -0.40 -7.38
C CYS A 105 2.51 0.48 -8.42
N MET A 106 3.69 0.05 -8.89
CA MET A 106 4.45 0.77 -9.94
C MET A 106 3.63 0.87 -11.23
N GLY A 107 3.06 -0.25 -11.68
CA GLY A 107 2.23 -0.29 -12.89
C GLY A 107 1.02 0.64 -12.80
N LEU A 108 0.33 0.62 -11.65
CA LEU A 108 -0.81 1.51 -11.41
C LEU A 108 -0.39 2.99 -11.33
N PHE A 109 0.77 3.30 -10.76
CA PHE A 109 1.29 4.67 -10.75
C PHE A 109 1.52 5.15 -12.19
N VAL A 110 2.26 4.38 -12.99
CA VAL A 110 2.55 4.72 -14.40
C VAL A 110 1.27 4.89 -15.21
N ARG A 111 0.25 4.04 -14.98
CA ARG A 111 -1.07 4.12 -15.64
C ARG A 111 -1.74 5.48 -15.45
N PHE A 112 -1.57 6.11 -14.28
CA PHE A 112 -2.21 7.37 -13.90
C PHE A 112 -1.25 8.56 -13.82
N GLN A 113 0.05 8.39 -14.12
CA GLN A 113 1.10 9.39 -13.89
C GLN A 113 0.83 10.78 -14.49
N ALA A 114 0.03 10.85 -15.56
CA ALA A 114 -0.38 12.12 -16.16
C ALA A 114 -1.13 13.04 -15.17
N HIS A 115 -1.81 12.44 -14.18
CA HIS A 115 -2.58 13.13 -13.15
C HIS A 115 -1.79 13.37 -11.85
N ALA A 116 -0.58 12.82 -11.72
CA ALA A 116 0.25 13.04 -10.54
C ALA A 116 0.84 14.45 -10.55
N VAL A 117 0.75 15.14 -9.41
CA VAL A 117 1.43 16.42 -9.19
C VAL A 117 2.95 16.22 -9.16
N PRO A 118 3.75 17.26 -9.45
CA PRO A 118 5.21 17.14 -9.52
C PRO A 118 5.83 16.53 -8.27
N GLU A 119 5.31 16.86 -7.09
CA GLU A 119 5.81 16.38 -5.80
C GLU A 119 5.62 14.86 -5.68
N THR A 120 4.44 14.33 -6.02
CA THR A 120 4.17 12.89 -6.00
C THR A 120 5.04 12.14 -7.02
N LYS A 121 5.31 12.74 -8.20
CA LYS A 121 6.23 12.16 -9.18
C LYS A 121 7.65 12.08 -8.64
N ALA A 122 8.13 13.14 -8.02
CA ALA A 122 9.45 13.17 -7.40
C ALA A 122 9.57 12.12 -6.28
N GLU A 123 8.55 12.01 -5.42
CA GLU A 123 8.50 10.97 -4.36
C GLU A 123 8.56 9.55 -4.95
N TYR A 124 7.79 9.29 -6.01
CA TYR A 124 7.81 8.00 -6.71
C TYR A 124 9.20 7.68 -7.26
N PHE A 125 9.80 8.57 -8.06
CA PHE A 125 11.10 8.30 -8.68
C PHE A 125 12.22 8.16 -7.64
N ASN A 126 12.21 8.98 -6.58
CA ASN A 126 13.16 8.85 -5.48
C ASN A 126 13.03 7.50 -4.75
N LEU A 127 11.81 6.98 -4.58
CA LEU A 127 11.60 5.65 -4.00
C LEU A 127 12.18 4.56 -4.89
N ILE A 128 11.91 4.60 -6.20
CA ILE A 128 12.44 3.62 -7.15
C ILE A 128 13.97 3.64 -7.19
N GLU A 129 14.58 4.82 -7.22
CA GLU A 129 16.04 4.98 -7.20
C GLU A 129 16.65 4.36 -5.95
N ARG A 130 16.12 4.67 -4.75
CA ARG A 130 16.59 4.08 -3.49
C ARG A 130 16.48 2.56 -3.46
N VAL A 131 15.37 2.01 -3.97
CA VAL A 131 15.18 0.55 -4.05
C VAL A 131 16.22 -0.07 -4.98
N TRP A 132 16.49 0.56 -6.13
CA TRP A 132 17.51 0.10 -7.07
C TRP A 132 18.92 0.15 -6.47
N GLU A 133 19.32 1.27 -5.85
CA GLU A 133 20.62 1.42 -5.17
C GLU A 133 20.84 0.33 -4.12
N ASN A 134 19.83 0.09 -3.27
CA ASN A 134 19.87 -0.95 -2.24
C ASN A 134 20.08 -2.34 -2.84
N ASN A 135 19.43 -2.64 -3.97
CA ASN A 135 19.56 -3.93 -4.64
C ASN A 135 20.94 -4.11 -5.30
N VAL A 136 21.47 -3.06 -5.93
CA VAL A 136 22.82 -3.08 -6.51
C VAL A 136 23.89 -3.28 -5.43
N GLN A 137 23.79 -2.58 -4.30
CA GLN A 137 24.74 -2.73 -3.18
C GLN A 137 24.71 -4.16 -2.59
N LYS A 138 23.52 -4.74 -2.38
CA LYS A 138 23.37 -6.12 -1.92
C LYS A 138 24.08 -7.11 -2.85
N ASN A 139 23.89 -6.96 -4.17
CA ASN A 139 24.51 -7.83 -5.18
C ASN A 139 26.03 -7.64 -5.27
N GLY A 140 26.53 -6.42 -5.03
CA GLY A 140 27.97 -6.15 -4.97
C GLY A 140 28.64 -6.81 -3.77
N ALA A 141 28.01 -6.79 -2.59
CA ALA A 141 28.53 -7.41 -1.38
C ALA A 141 28.59 -8.94 -1.46
N SER A 142 27.61 -9.58 -2.11
CA SER A 142 27.61 -11.04 -2.30
C SER A 142 28.73 -11.55 -3.21
N ASN A 143 29.27 -10.71 -4.08
CA ASN A 143 30.31 -11.07 -5.05
C ASN A 143 31.75 -10.98 -4.49
N HIS A 144 31.93 -10.48 -3.26
CA HIS A 144 33.26 -10.32 -2.64
C HIS A 144 33.61 -11.40 -1.61
N CYS A 145 32.75 -12.41 -1.41
CA CYS A 145 32.99 -13.55 -0.53
C CYS A 145 33.18 -14.89 -1.28
N GLY A 146 33.58 -14.84 -2.56
CA GLY A 146 33.87 -16.00 -3.40
C GLY A 146 35.37 -16.21 -3.63
#